data_AF-A0A424TQQ9-F1
#
_entry.id   AF-A0A424TQQ9-F1
#
_cell.length_a   1.000
_cell.length_b   1.000
_cell.length_c   1.000
_cell.angle_alpha   90.00
_cell.angle_beta   90.00
_cell.angle_gamma   90.00
#
_symmetry.space_group_name_H-M   'P 1'
#
loop_
_entity.id
_entity.type
_entity.pdbx_description
1 polymer ?
#
loop_
_entity_poly.entity_id
_entity_poly.type
_entity_poly.pdbx_seq_one_letter_code
_entity_poly.pdbx_strand_id
1 'polypeptide(L)'
;MVGRREVGLAYLADLGMDANAVLPHGHRWGDDQLTVASLDHSIWFHRPARVDTWLFSNQRVEVTRGGRGMASGRFYDTSGQLLATCMQEGLMRWSQQQ
;
A
#
# COMPACT_ATOMS: atom_id res chain seq x y z
N MET A 1 -2.91 -17.10 -13.59
CA MET A 1 -1.48 -17.45 -13.48
C MET A 1 -0.72 -16.13 -13.48
N VAL A 2 0.04 -15.83 -12.42
CA VAL A 2 0.79 -14.57 -12.27
C VAL A 2 2.00 -14.63 -13.21
N GLY A 3 2.13 -13.68 -14.14
CA GLY A 3 3.27 -13.58 -15.06
C GLY A 3 4.39 -12.69 -14.50
N ARG A 4 5.49 -12.56 -15.26
CA ARG A 4 6.66 -11.72 -14.84
C ARG A 4 6.31 -10.25 -14.62
N ARG A 5 5.25 -9.75 -15.26
CA ARG A 5 4.84 -8.34 -15.18
C ARG A 5 4.03 -8.04 -13.93
N GLU A 6 3.22 -8.99 -13.51
CA GLU A 6 2.42 -8.92 -12.29
C GLU A 6 3.31 -8.91 -11.04
N VAL A 7 4.48 -9.57 -11.09
CA VAL A 7 5.49 -9.50 -10.01
C VAL A 7 6.02 -8.07 -9.82
N GLY A 8 6.31 -7.36 -10.92
CA GLY A 8 6.74 -5.97 -10.83
C GLY A 8 5.65 -5.08 -10.23
N LEU A 9 4.38 -5.31 -10.60
CA LEU A 9 3.27 -4.56 -10.03
C LEU A 9 3.07 -4.91 -8.54
N ALA A 10 3.21 -6.18 -8.17
CA ALA A 10 3.14 -6.61 -6.78
C ALA A 10 4.19 -5.91 -5.90
N TYR A 11 5.43 -5.80 -6.40
CA TYR A 11 6.48 -5.05 -5.72
C TYR A 11 6.11 -3.56 -5.56
N LEU A 12 5.61 -2.92 -6.62
CA LEU A 12 5.19 -1.51 -6.57
C LEU A 12 3.95 -1.30 -5.68
N ALA A 13 3.06 -2.28 -5.59
CA ALA A 13 1.82 -2.20 -4.84
C ALA A 13 2.05 -2.09 -3.32
N ASP A 14 3.10 -2.74 -2.84
CA ASP A 14 3.51 -2.71 -1.43
C ASP A 14 4.18 -1.38 -1.04
N LEU A 15 4.58 -0.55 -2.02
CA LEU A 15 5.19 0.74 -1.75
C LEU A 15 4.15 1.73 -1.21
N GLY A 16 4.36 2.16 0.03
CA GLY A 16 3.71 3.33 0.61
C GLY A 16 2.32 3.10 1.22
N MET A 17 1.70 1.92 1.10
CA MET A 17 0.38 1.67 1.71
C MET A 17 0.41 1.82 3.23
N ASP A 18 1.36 1.19 3.92
CA ASP A 18 1.55 1.36 5.37
C ASP A 18 1.99 2.78 5.74
N ALA A 19 2.84 3.39 4.89
CA ALA A 19 3.30 4.77 5.08
C ALA A 19 2.15 5.78 5.04
N ASN A 20 1.12 5.53 4.21
CA ASN A 20 -0.01 6.44 4.10
C ASN A 20 -0.90 6.41 5.34
N ALA A 21 -1.04 5.25 5.97
CA ALA A 21 -1.95 5.07 7.11
C ALA A 21 -1.47 5.76 8.40
N VAL A 22 -0.24 6.30 8.41
CA VAL A 22 0.30 7.11 9.50
C VAL A 22 0.17 8.62 9.24
N LEU A 23 -0.03 9.03 7.98
CA LEU A 23 -0.15 10.44 7.58
C LEU A 23 -1.30 11.19 8.27
N PRO A 24 -2.51 10.62 8.45
CA PRO A 24 -3.61 11.32 9.13
C PRO A 24 -3.30 11.68 10.59
N HIS A 25 -2.28 11.07 11.19
CA HIS A 25 -1.86 11.29 12.57
C HIS A 25 -0.69 12.27 12.68
N GLY A 26 -0.25 12.89 11.58
CA GLY A 26 0.85 13.85 11.56
C GLY A 26 2.25 13.23 11.56
N HIS A 27 2.33 11.92 11.38
CA HIS A 27 3.59 11.18 11.34
C HIS A 27 3.92 10.70 9.93
N ARG A 28 5.17 10.31 9.73
CA ARG A 28 5.67 9.78 8.45
C ARG A 28 6.30 8.41 8.67
N TRP A 29 6.40 7.65 7.60
CA TRP A 29 7.19 6.42 7.62
C TRP A 29 8.65 6.74 7.97
N GLY A 30 9.25 5.93 8.86
CA GLY A 30 10.58 6.17 9.41
C GLY A 30 10.63 7.19 10.55
N ASP A 31 9.50 7.55 11.16
CA ASP A 31 9.48 8.26 12.45
C ASP A 31 9.98 7.34 13.57
N ASP A 32 10.97 7.80 14.33
CA ASP A 32 11.61 7.02 15.42
C ASP A 32 10.62 6.62 16.52
N GLN A 33 9.51 7.35 16.66
CA GLN A 33 8.46 7.05 17.65
C GLN A 33 7.48 5.97 17.18
N LEU A 34 7.63 5.46 15.95
CA LEU A 34 6.66 4.57 15.33
C LEU A 34 7.32 3.30 14.78
N THR A 35 6.94 2.16 15.34
CA THR A 35 7.20 0.86 14.72
C THR A 35 6.11 0.58 13.68
N VAL A 36 6.51 0.49 12.41
CA VAL A 36 5.65 0.09 11.29
C VAL A 36 6.12 -1.24 10.73
N ALA A 37 5.20 -2.16 10.47
CA ALA A 37 5.48 -3.43 9.79
C ALA A 37 4.24 -3.90 9.04
N SER A 38 4.41 -4.40 7.82
CA SER A 38 3.30 -5.00 7.05
C SER A 38 2.86 -6.32 7.70
N LEU A 39 1.55 -6.53 7.81
CA LEU A 39 0.98 -7.76 8.38
C LEU A 39 0.44 -8.69 7.29
N ASP A 40 -0.29 -8.13 6.33
CA ASP A 40 -0.79 -8.83 5.17
C ASP A 40 -0.71 -7.98 3.91
N HIS A 41 -0.92 -8.61 2.76
CA HIS A 41 -1.07 -7.91 1.48
C HIS A 41 -1.88 -8.78 0.51
N SER A 42 -2.97 -8.23 -0.01
CA SER A 42 -3.85 -8.92 -0.97
C SER A 42 -3.97 -8.12 -2.25
N ILE A 43 -3.73 -8.77 -3.40
CA ILE A 43 -3.83 -8.14 -4.73
C ILE A 43 -4.76 -8.96 -5.62
N TRP A 44 -5.67 -8.26 -6.29
CA TRP A 44 -6.46 -8.79 -7.39
C TRP A 44 -6.03 -8.14 -8.69
N PHE A 45 -5.42 -8.93 -9.57
CA PHE A 45 -5.03 -8.51 -10.92
C PHE A 45 -6.21 -8.67 -11.87
N HIS A 46 -6.64 -7.57 -12.47
CA HIS A 46 -7.77 -7.54 -13.39
C HIS A 46 -7.33 -7.57 -14.86
N ARG A 47 -6.14 -7.01 -15.13
CA ARG A 47 -5.57 -6.87 -16.49
C ARG A 47 -4.04 -7.01 -16.44
N PRO A 48 -3.39 -7.38 -17.56
CA PRO A 48 -1.92 -7.36 -17.65
C PRO A 48 -1.38 -5.96 -17.38
N ALA A 49 -0.41 -5.84 -16.48
CA ALA A 49 0.23 -4.58 -16.15
C ALA A 49 1.54 -4.39 -16.90
N ARG A 50 1.89 -3.17 -17.29
CA ARG A 50 3.18 -2.79 -17.88
C ARG A 50 3.88 -1.84 -16.91
N VAL A 51 4.78 -2.37 -16.10
CA VAL A 51 5.51 -1.60 -15.06
C VAL A 51 6.66 -0.76 -15.63
N ASP A 52 6.96 -0.92 -16.91
CA ASP A 52 7.89 -0.10 -17.69
C ASP A 52 7.23 1.15 -18.29
N THR A 53 5.97 1.39 -17.96
CA THR A 53 5.20 2.58 -18.34
C THR A 53 4.62 3.25 -17.10
N TRP A 54 4.15 4.49 -17.25
CA TRP A 54 3.50 5.20 -16.16
C TRP A 54 2.27 4.43 -15.65
N LEU A 55 2.21 4.31 -14.32
CA LEU A 55 1.07 3.77 -13.59
C LEU A 55 0.59 4.85 -12.62
N PHE A 56 -0.72 5.05 -12.55
CA PHE A 56 -1.32 5.88 -11.51
C PHE A 56 -1.74 4.99 -10.34
N SER A 57 -1.15 5.23 -9.17
CA SER A 57 -1.52 4.58 -7.92
C SER A 57 -2.42 5.50 -7.11
N ASN A 58 -3.66 5.08 -6.88
CA ASN A 58 -4.59 5.75 -5.98
C ASN A 58 -4.69 4.95 -4.68
N GLN A 59 -4.09 5.48 -3.63
CA GLN A 59 -4.06 4.86 -2.30
C GLN A 59 -4.95 5.64 -1.34
N ARG A 60 -5.65 4.92 -0.46
CA ARG A 60 -6.56 5.48 0.52
C ARG A 60 -6.36 4.77 1.86
N VAL A 61 -6.29 5.55 2.93
CA VAL A 61 -6.37 5.04 4.30
C VAL A 61 -7.83 4.77 4.63
N GLU A 62 -8.16 3.54 5.05
CA GLU A 62 -9.52 3.16 5.41
C GLU A 62 -9.75 3.29 6.92
N VAL A 63 -8.80 2.85 7.74
CA VAL A 63 -8.87 3.01 9.20
C VAL A 63 -7.47 2.91 9.81
N THR A 64 -7.23 3.63 10.89
CA THR A 64 -6.09 3.41 11.79
C THR A 64 -6.63 3.30 13.20
N ARG A 65 -6.51 2.11 13.82
CA ARG A 65 -7.06 1.84 15.15
C ARG A 65 -6.38 0.64 15.81
N GLY A 66 -6.22 0.70 17.13
CA GLY A 66 -5.81 -0.46 17.92
C GLY A 66 -4.40 -0.96 17.58
N GLY A 67 -3.50 -0.03 17.23
CA GLY A 67 -2.12 -0.36 16.86
C GLY A 67 -1.96 -0.91 15.44
N ARG A 68 -2.97 -0.75 14.57
CA ARG A 68 -2.93 -1.17 13.17
C ARG A 68 -3.52 -0.10 12.27
N GLY A 69 -3.22 -0.16 10.98
CA GLY A 69 -3.95 0.59 9.98
C GLY A 69 -4.13 -0.21 8.70
N MET A 70 -5.25 0.05 8.04
CA MET A 70 -5.67 -0.60 6.81
C MET A 70 -5.74 0.43 5.70
N ALA A 71 -5.19 0.08 4.55
CA ALA A 71 -5.21 0.89 3.34
C ALA A 71 -5.71 0.07 2.15
N SER A 72 -6.35 0.77 1.21
CA SER A 72 -6.71 0.23 -0.10
C SER A 72 -5.92 0.93 -1.21
N GLY A 73 -5.66 0.20 -2.30
CA GLY A 73 -4.91 0.69 -3.45
C GLY A 73 -5.59 0.33 -4.76
N ARG A 74 -5.57 1.23 -5.74
CA ARG A 74 -6.04 0.99 -7.12
C ARG A 74 -4.99 1.47 -8.11
N PHE A 75 -4.62 0.61 -9.04
CA PHE A 75 -3.60 0.89 -10.04
C PHE A 75 -4.23 1.04 -11.42
N TYR A 76 -3.88 2.11 -12.13
CA TYR A 76 -4.40 2.43 -13.45
C TYR A 76 -3.28 2.62 -14.47
N ASP A 77 -3.52 2.26 -15.73
CA ASP A 77 -2.64 2.66 -16.83
C ASP A 77 -2.89 4.10 -17.29
N THR A 78 -2.09 4.59 -18.24
CA THR A 78 -2.21 5.94 -18.81
C THR A 78 -3.51 6.17 -19.59
N SER A 79 -4.25 5.12 -19.94
CA SER A 79 -5.57 5.21 -20.56
C SER A 79 -6.71 5.22 -19.54
N GLY A 80 -6.39 5.12 -18.25
CA GLY A 80 -7.34 5.10 -17.14
C GLY A 80 -7.95 3.72 -16.85
N GLN A 81 -7.42 2.64 -17.43
CA GLN A 81 -7.94 1.29 -17.18
C GLN A 81 -7.44 0.76 -15.84
N LEU A 82 -8.34 0.21 -15.03
CA LEU A 82 -8.00 -0.42 -13.75
C LEU A 82 -7.23 -1.73 -13.98
N LEU A 83 -5.99 -1.78 -13.54
CA LEU A 83 -5.11 -2.94 -13.68
C LEU A 83 -5.19 -3.88 -12.48
N ALA A 84 -5.18 -3.32 -11.26
CA ALA A 84 -5.24 -4.10 -10.03
C ALA A 84 -5.89 -3.33 -8.88
N THR A 85 -6.46 -4.09 -7.94
CA THR A 85 -6.92 -3.60 -6.63
C THR A 85 -6.10 -4.27 -5.54
N CYS A 86 -5.69 -3.52 -4.52
CA CYS A 86 -4.92 -4.02 -3.39
C CYS A 86 -5.58 -3.63 -2.05
N MET A 87 -5.37 -4.48 -1.04
CA MET A 87 -5.69 -4.24 0.36
C MET A 87 -4.50 -4.67 1.21
N GLN A 88 -4.20 -3.90 2.24
CA GLN A 88 -3.09 -4.16 3.17
C GLN A 88 -3.45 -3.65 4.56
N GLU A 89 -3.17 -4.47 5.57
CA GLU A 89 -3.10 -4.08 6.97
C GLU A 89 -1.64 -4.08 7.43
N GLY A 90 -1.26 -3.03 8.16
CA GLY A 90 0.05 -2.87 8.78
C GLY A 90 -0.07 -2.64 10.29
N LEU A 91 0.93 -3.10 11.02
CA LEU A 91 1.19 -2.72 12.41
C LEU A 91 1.59 -1.24 12.45
N MET A 92 0.99 -0.48 13.37
CA MET A 92 1.29 0.92 13.64
C MET A 92 1.36 1.10 15.14
N ARG A 93 2.55 0.85 15.71
CA ARG A 93 2.75 0.85 17.16
C ARG A 93 3.66 1.98 17.57
N TRP A 94 3.12 2.89 18.38
CA TRP A 94 3.87 3.95 19.02
C TRP A 94 4.85 3.37 20.05
N SER A 95 6.08 3.87 20.07
CA SER A 95 6.98 3.65 21.19
C SER A 95 6.34 4.28 22.43
N GLN A 96 6.17 3.51 23.50
CA GLN A 96 5.89 4.13 24.79
C GLN A 96 7.12 4.93 25.19
N GLN A 97 7.01 6.25 25.28
CA GLN A 97 7.95 7.03 26.07
C GLN A 97 7.82 6.52 27.52
N GLN A 98 8.91 5.92 28.02
CA GLN A 98 9.12 5.79 29.45
C GLN A 98 9.46 7.16 30.03
#